data_AF-A0A4U6RAR1-F1
#
_entry.id   AF-A0A4U6RAR1-F1
#
_cell.length_a   1.000
_cell.length_b   1.000
_cell.length_c   1.000
_cell.angle_alpha   90.00
_cell.angle_beta   90.00
_cell.angle_gamma   90.00
#
_symmetry.space_group_name_H-M   'P 1'
#
loop_
_entity.id
_entity.type
_entity.pdbx_description
1 polymer ?
#
loop_
_entity_poly.entity_id
_entity_poly.type
_entity_poly.pdbx_seq_one_letter_code
_entity_poly.pdbx_strand_id
1 'polypeptide(L)' 'MGHVVGQSRYQATLYPEMLDEVIAADSAVRVVDGFVDSLDLAGLGFSNVEAEATGRPPYDPRDLLKLYIYGYLRSSR' A
#
# COMPACT_ATOMS: atom_id res chain seq x y z
N MET A 1 -0.79 -9.26 17.13
CA MET A 1 -0.84 -9.75 15.74
C MET A 1 -1.12 -8.53 14.88
N GLY A 2 -0.32 -8.29 13.83
CA GLY A 2 -0.47 -7.11 12.96
C GLY A 2 -1.21 -7.45 11.68
N HIS A 3 -1.33 -6.49 10.78
CA HIS A 3 -1.82 -6.73 9.42
C HIS A 3 -0.85 -7.61 8.62
N VAL A 4 -1.33 -8.13 7.49
CA VAL A 4 -0.49 -8.81 6.50
C VAL A 4 0.54 -7.83 5.96
N VAL A 5 1.83 -8.16 6.10
CA VAL A 5 2.93 -7.38 5.54
C VAL A 5 3.39 -8.01 4.24
N GLY A 6 3.42 -7.23 3.16
CA GLY A 6 3.95 -7.63 1.86
C GLY A 6 5.48 -7.64 1.80
N GLN A 7 6.03 -8.01 0.64
CA GLN A 7 7.46 -7.85 0.38
C GLN A 7 7.78 -6.39 0.04
N SER A 8 8.93 -5.90 0.51
CA SER A 8 9.38 -4.55 0.20
C SER A 8 9.72 -4.43 -1.29
N ARG A 9 9.28 -3.35 -1.95
CA ARG A 9 9.68 -3.04 -3.33
C ARG A 9 11.17 -2.72 -3.49
N TYR A 10 11.83 -2.40 -2.38
CA TYR A 10 13.28 -2.18 -2.28
C TYR A 10 14.05 -3.48 -1.98
N GLN A 11 13.35 -4.62 -1.86
CA GLN A 11 14.01 -5.91 -1.65
C GLN A 11 14.70 -6.34 -2.96
N ALA A 12 16.01 -6.54 -2.90
CA ALA A 12 16.75 -7.19 -3.98
C ALA A 12 16.24 -8.65 -4.15
N THR A 13 15.92 -9.03 -5.38
CA THR A 13 15.58 -10.43 -5.71
C THR A 13 16.77 -11.13 -6.36
N LEU A 14 16.66 -12.44 -6.60
CA LEU A 14 17.72 -13.22 -7.26
C LEU A 14 17.94 -12.82 -8.75
N TYR A 15 17.10 -11.92 -9.30
CA TYR A 15 17.03 -11.47 -10.69
C TYR A 15 17.12 -9.93 -10.75
N PRO A 16 17.45 -9.32 -11.93
CA PRO A 16 18.45 -8.25 -11.98
C PRO A 16 18.07 -6.88 -11.39
N GLU A 17 16.81 -6.62 -11.07
CA GLU A 17 16.36 -5.29 -10.64
C GLU A 17 15.38 -5.39 -9.46
N MET A 18 15.49 -4.44 -8.53
CA MET A 18 14.47 -4.22 -7.50
C MET A 18 13.18 -3.74 -8.16
N LEU A 19 12.03 -4.06 -7.55
CA LEU A 19 10.76 -3.57 -8.09
C LEU A 19 10.70 -2.03 -8.14
N ASP A 20 11.37 -1.33 -7.22
CA ASP A 20 11.43 0.15 -7.26
C ASP A 20 12.20 0.69 -8.48
N GLU A 21 13.20 -0.04 -8.99
CA GLU A 21 14.05 0.39 -10.11
C GLU A 21 13.29 0.36 -11.45
N VAL A 22 12.31 -0.52 -11.59
CA VAL A 22 11.44 -0.60 -12.78
C VAL A 22 10.25 0.37 -12.72
N ILE A 23 10.03 1.05 -11.59
CA ILE A 23 8.95 2.04 -11.43
C ILE A 23 9.48 3.42 -11.82
N ALA A 24 8.92 3.99 -12.90
CA ALA A 24 9.26 5.33 -13.34
C ALA A 24 9.12 6.38 -12.21
N ALA A 25 10.01 7.38 -12.22
CA ALA A 25 10.05 8.43 -11.20
C ALA A 25 8.78 9.29 -11.15
N ASP A 26 8.06 9.39 -12.28
CA ASP A 26 6.81 10.13 -12.44
C ASP A 26 5.55 9.24 -12.35
N SER A 27 5.71 7.97 -11.98
CA SER A 27 4.58 7.05 -11.83
C SER A 27 3.62 7.52 -10.74
N ALA A 28 2.32 7.51 -11.06
CA ALA A 28 1.24 7.88 -10.13
C ALA A 28 1.27 7.09 -8.81
N VAL A 29 1.82 5.86 -8.83
CA VAL A 29 1.96 5.03 -7.60
C VAL A 29 2.77 5.75 -6.52
N ARG A 30 3.78 6.55 -6.90
CA ARG A 30 4.62 7.29 -5.95
C ARG A 30 3.83 8.39 -5.23
N VAL A 31 2.94 9.06 -5.96
CA VAL A 31 2.03 10.06 -5.39
C VAL A 31 0.98 9.39 -4.50
N VAL A 32 0.41 8.27 -4.93
CA VAL A 32 -0.54 7.50 -4.13
C VAL A 32 0.09 7.01 -2.83
N ASP A 33 1.31 6.46 -2.87
CA ASP A 33 2.04 6.06 -1.68
C ASP A 33 2.26 7.23 -0.73
N GLY A 34 2.89 8.31 -1.20
CA GLY A 34 3.20 9.47 -0.35
C GLY A 34 1.95 10.13 0.24
N PHE A 35 0.87 10.24 -0.56
CA PHE A 35 -0.40 10.77 -0.09
C PHE A 35 -1.00 9.87 0.99
N VAL A 36 -1.19 8.59 0.70
CA VAL A 36 -1.86 7.67 1.61
C VAL A 36 -1.03 7.45 2.87
N ASP A 37 0.30 7.36 2.79
CA ASP A 37 1.20 7.20 3.95
C ASP A 37 1.20 8.42 4.88
N SER A 38 0.84 9.61 4.38
CA SER A 38 0.72 10.82 5.20
C SER A 38 -0.57 10.92 6.02
N LEU A 39 -1.56 10.05 5.77
CA LEU A 39 -2.87 10.11 6.42
C LEU A 39 -2.89 9.44 7.80
N ASP A 40 -3.52 10.12 8.76
CA ASP A 40 -4.02 9.51 10.00
C ASP A 40 -5.37 8.82 9.73
N LEU A 41 -5.30 7.54 9.38
CA LEU A 41 -6.51 6.76 9.05
C LEU A 41 -7.44 6.60 10.26
N ALA A 42 -6.90 6.53 11.48
CA ALA A 42 -7.72 6.44 12.68
C ALA A 42 -8.49 7.75 12.91
N GLY A 43 -7.80 8.89 12.81
CA GLY A 43 -8.42 10.22 12.90
C GLY A 43 -9.44 10.50 11.79
N LEU A 44 -9.28 9.87 10.62
CA LEU A 44 -10.23 9.94 9.50
C LEU A 44 -11.43 8.98 9.63
N GLY A 45 -11.48 8.16 10.69
CA GLY A 45 -12.60 7.26 10.96
C GLY A 45 -12.56 5.95 10.18
N PHE A 46 -11.39 5.52 9.68
CA PHE A 46 -11.25 4.18 9.13
C PHE A 46 -11.36 3.13 10.24
N SER A 47 -12.12 2.07 9.98
CA SER A 47 -12.18 0.89 10.85
C SER A 47 -10.97 -0.02 10.62
N ASN A 48 -10.64 -0.86 11.62
CA ASN A 48 -9.60 -1.89 11.53
C ASN A 48 -8.18 -1.35 11.27
N VAL A 49 -7.92 -0.10 11.66
CA VAL A 49 -6.58 0.51 11.63
C VAL A 49 -5.63 -0.20 12.59
N GLU A 50 -6.16 -0.77 13.67
CA GLU A 50 -5.47 -1.80 14.46
C GLU A 50 -5.99 -3.18 14.06
N ALA A 51 -5.07 -4.12 13.85
CA ALA A 51 -5.44 -5.49 13.51
C ALA A 51 -5.99 -6.23 14.74
N GLU A 52 -7.13 -6.90 14.55
CA GLU A 52 -7.65 -7.80 15.58
C GLU A 52 -6.73 -9.01 15.76
N ALA A 53 -6.63 -9.51 17.00
CA ALA A 53 -5.84 -10.69 17.33
C ALA A 53 -6.56 -12.01 17.08
N THR A 54 -7.50 -12.04 16.13
CA THR A 54 -8.41 -13.16 15.87
C THR A 54 -8.16 -13.76 14.48
N GLY A 55 -7.90 -15.07 14.43
CA GLY A 55 -7.81 -15.81 13.16
C GLY A 55 -6.66 -15.37 12.24
N ARG A 56 -6.97 -15.18 10.95
CA ARG A 56 -5.99 -14.76 9.93
C ARG A 56 -5.81 -13.24 9.99
N PRO A 57 -4.55 -12.73 10.01
CA PRO A 57 -4.28 -11.31 9.91
C PRO A 57 -5.05 -10.62 8.75
N PRO A 58 -5.72 -9.48 9.00
CA PRO A 58 -6.35 -8.69 7.95
C PRO A 58 -5.31 -7.92 7.12
N TYR A 59 -5.70 -7.41 5.95
CA TYR A 59 -4.90 -6.44 5.20
C TYR A 59 -4.94 -5.07 5.86
N ASP A 60 -3.85 -4.30 5.75
CA ASP A 60 -3.80 -2.91 6.23
C ASP A 60 -4.80 -2.05 5.43
N PRO A 61 -5.71 -1.30 6.09
CA PRO A 61 -6.59 -0.34 5.42
C PRO A 61 -5.85 0.63 4.49
N ARG A 62 -4.58 0.95 4.81
CA ARG A 62 -3.70 1.79 4.00
C ARG A 62 -3.40 1.15 2.65
N ASP A 63 -3.07 -0.14 2.63
CA ASP A 63 -2.81 -0.88 1.39
C ASP A 63 -4.07 -0.96 0.52
N LEU A 64 -5.23 -1.22 1.14
CA LEU A 64 -6.50 -1.26 0.45
C LEU A 64 -6.88 0.11 -0.16
N LEU A 65 -6.62 1.20 0.57
CA LEU A 65 -6.87 2.55 0.09
C LEU A 65 -5.94 2.92 -1.09
N LYS A 66 -4.67 2.55 -1.03
CA LYS A 66 -3.72 2.72 -2.15
C LYS A 66 -4.22 2.02 -3.41
N LEU A 67 -4.67 0.77 -3.29
CA LEU A 67 -5.25 0.00 -4.40
C LEU A 67 -6.53 0.65 -4.95
N TYR A 68 -7.41 1.12 -4.07
CA TYR A 68 -8.65 1.79 -4.47
C TYR A 68 -8.37 3.07 -5.27
N ILE A 69 -7.51 3.95 -4.77
CA ILE A 69 -7.16 5.20 -5.44
C ILE A 69 -6.45 4.91 -6.76
N TYR A 70 -5.46 4.02 -6.76
CA TYR A 70 -4.73 3.68 -7.99
C TYR A 70 -5.65 3.07 -9.05
N GLY A 71 -6.55 2.17 -8.64
CA GLY A 71 -7.58 1.59 -9.51
C GLY A 71 -8.50 2.66 -10.08
N TYR A 72 -8.96 3.61 -9.28
CA TYR A 72 -9.79 4.73 -9.72
C TYR A 72 -9.07 5.61 -10.76
N LEU A 73 -7.81 6.00 -10.49
CA LEU A 73 -6.97 6.78 -11.41
C LEU A 73 -6.72 6.08 -12.75
N ARG A 74 -6.74 4.74 -12.76
CA ARG A 74 -6.53 3.93 -13.97
C ARG A 74 -7.83 3.61 -14.70
N SER A 75 -8.96 3.53 -14.00
CA SER A 75 -10.27 3.13 -14.55
C SER A 75 -10.91 4.19 -15.46
N SER A 76 -10.39 5.41 -15.52
CA SER A 76 -10.83 6.45 -16.45
C SER A 76 -10.15 6.38 -17.82
N ARG A 77 -9.70 5.19 -18.24
CA ARG A 77 -9.15 4.90 -19.57
C ARG A 77 -9.87 3.73 -20.21
#